data_AF-A0A845USZ3-F1
#
_entry.id   AF-A0A845USZ3-F1
#
_cell.length_a   1.000
_cell.length_b   1.000
_cell.length_c   1.000
_cell.angle_alpha   90.00
_cell.angle_beta   90.00
_cell.angle_gamma   90.00
#
_symmetry.space_group_name_H-M   'P 1'
#
loop_
_entity.id
_entity.type
_entity.pdbx_description
1 polymer ?
#
loop_
_entity_poly.entity_id
_entity_poly.type
_entity_poly.pdbx_seq_one_letter_code
_entity_poly.pdbx_strand_id
1 'polypeptide(L)'
;MCSFRAFSQTQLICVNSTFARTLYLTRQSFKARIFPVRVTKRTNIAIRVLMHCAANSGRLVTKSEIARCCNASENHLAQVINQLAQLGYLSTHRGRNGGLELARPASQIQIGEVFRTLESPVPLAECFADADNTCPLTEACRLRLALSEAANAFYATLDPITLDALVCDNAPLIDILVPGRACSIPRGTATLAAAAQV
;
A
#
# COMPACT_ATOMS: atom_id res chain seq x y z
N MET A 1 40.35 -32.02 47.11
CA MET A 1 39.47 -33.19 47.10
C MET A 1 38.02 -32.69 47.12
N CYS A 2 37.25 -33.05 46.08
CA CYS A 2 35.78 -33.18 45.95
C CYS A 2 34.83 -32.19 46.67
N SER A 3 33.75 -31.64 46.09
CA SER A 3 33.02 -31.98 44.86
C SER A 3 32.03 -30.86 44.50
N PHE A 4 31.81 -30.68 43.20
CA PHE A 4 30.69 -29.98 42.55
C PHE A 4 29.31 -30.49 43.01
N ARG A 5 28.31 -29.60 43.02
CA ARG A 5 26.98 -29.84 42.40
C ARG A 5 26.26 -28.52 42.08
N ALA A 6 25.74 -28.46 40.86
CA ALA A 6 24.93 -27.41 40.25
C ALA A 6 23.44 -27.82 40.22
N PHE A 7 22.55 -26.83 40.23
CA PHE A 7 21.11 -26.75 39.85
C PHE A 7 20.38 -25.84 40.86
N SER A 8 19.45 -24.94 40.54
CA SER A 8 18.99 -24.30 39.30
C SER A 8 18.07 -23.14 39.72
N GLN A 9 18.03 -22.11 38.86
CA GLN A 9 17.01 -21.08 38.67
C GLN A 9 15.70 -21.19 39.49
N THR A 10 15.28 -20.09 40.11
CA THR A 10 14.12 -19.28 39.65
C THR A 10 14.04 -18.06 40.56
N GLN A 11 14.65 -16.94 40.16
CA GLN A 11 14.49 -15.68 40.86
C GLN A 11 13.94 -14.65 39.86
N LEU A 12 12.73 -14.21 40.20
CA LEU A 12 12.02 -13.05 39.68
C LEU A 12 12.99 -11.93 39.29
N ILE A 13 12.97 -11.56 38.01
CA ILE A 13 13.32 -10.19 37.60
C ILE A 13 12.19 -9.69 36.72
N CYS A 14 11.50 -8.68 37.25
CA CYS A 14 10.42 -7.94 36.65
C CYS A 14 10.72 -7.53 35.20
N VAL A 15 9.74 -7.83 34.37
CA VAL A 15 9.51 -7.28 33.03
C VAL A 15 9.58 -5.74 33.11
N ASN A 16 10.69 -5.13 32.69
CA ASN A 16 10.80 -3.68 32.65
C ASN A 16 10.17 -3.17 31.33
N SER A 17 8.87 -2.97 31.42
CA SER A 17 7.90 -2.56 30.40
C SER A 17 7.98 -1.08 30.03
N THR A 18 9.19 -0.54 29.83
CA THR A 18 9.40 0.92 29.65
C THR A 18 9.78 1.33 28.22
N PHE A 19 9.61 0.46 27.21
CA PHE A 19 9.93 0.81 25.82
C PHE A 19 8.72 0.92 24.88
N ALA A 20 7.56 0.35 25.24
CA ALA A 20 6.40 0.29 24.34
C ALA A 20 5.36 1.41 24.54
N ARG A 21 5.64 2.38 25.43
CA ARG A 21 4.62 3.32 25.94
C ARG A 21 4.72 4.76 25.44
N THR A 22 5.67 5.07 24.54
CA THR A 22 5.94 6.47 24.13
C THR A 22 5.54 6.80 22.68
N LEU A 23 5.06 5.86 21.86
CA LEU A 23 4.73 6.16 20.45
C LEU A 23 3.25 6.02 20.07
N TYR A 24 2.34 5.82 21.04
CA TYR A 24 0.92 5.60 20.77
C TYR A 24 -0.02 6.74 21.20
N LEU A 25 0.49 7.97 21.37
CA LEU A 25 -0.31 9.10 21.87
C LEU A 25 -0.01 10.46 21.19
N THR A 26 -0.08 10.55 19.87
CA THR A 26 -0.40 11.83 19.17
C THR A 26 -1.18 11.59 17.87
N ARG A 27 -2.29 10.83 17.94
CA ARG A 27 -3.26 10.74 16.83
C ARG A 27 -4.43 11.70 17.05
N GLN A 28 -4.13 12.93 17.46
CA GLN A 28 -5.13 13.99 17.64
C GLN A 28 -4.96 15.05 16.54
N SER A 29 -5.96 15.09 15.65
CA SER A 29 -6.41 16.31 14.98
C SER A 29 -5.39 17.06 14.11
N PHE A 30 -4.71 16.39 13.20
CA PHE A 30 -4.20 17.06 11.99
C PHE A 30 -5.41 17.37 11.10
N LYS A 31 -5.97 18.58 11.19
CA LYS A 31 -6.64 19.20 10.03
C LYS A 31 -5.55 19.40 8.99
N ALA A 32 -5.24 18.33 8.25
CA ALA A 32 -4.27 18.37 7.18
C ALA A 32 -4.75 19.46 6.21
N ARG A 33 -4.01 20.57 6.14
CA ARG A 33 -4.02 21.39 4.93
C ARG A 33 -3.55 20.43 3.84
N ILE A 34 -4.50 19.84 3.11
CA ILE A 34 -4.19 18.95 2.00
C ILE A 34 -3.53 19.86 0.96
N PHE A 35 -2.20 19.82 0.91
CA PHE A 35 -1.50 20.33 -0.24
C PHE A 35 -1.84 19.40 -1.41
N PRO A 36 -2.32 19.94 -2.55
CA PRO A 36 -2.68 19.10 -3.69
C PRO A 36 -1.40 18.51 -4.29
N VAL A 37 -1.06 17.28 -3.89
CA VAL A 37 -0.11 16.45 -4.63
C VAL A 37 -0.83 15.91 -5.86
N ARG A 38 -0.24 16.13 -7.03
CA ARG A 38 -0.80 15.62 -8.29
C ARG A 38 -0.33 14.17 -8.49
N VAL A 39 -1.27 13.26 -8.52
CA VAL A 39 -1.06 11.86 -8.91
C VAL A 39 -1.71 11.65 -10.27
N THR A 40 -1.06 10.91 -11.17
CA THR A 40 -1.66 10.64 -12.48
C THR A 40 -2.91 9.78 -12.35
N LYS A 41 -3.85 9.97 -13.29
CA LYS A 41 -5.02 9.10 -13.42
C LYS A 41 -4.61 7.63 -13.61
N ARG A 42 -3.47 7.38 -14.27
CA ARG A 42 -2.92 6.06 -14.53
C ARG A 42 -2.56 5.34 -13.22
N THR A 43 -1.78 5.98 -12.35
CA THR A 43 -1.40 5.42 -11.04
C THR A 43 -2.62 5.21 -10.16
N ASN A 44 -3.57 6.16 -10.14
CA ASN A 44 -4.80 6.00 -9.38
C ASN A 44 -5.59 4.75 -9.82
N ILE A 45 -5.78 4.57 -11.13
CA ILE A 45 -6.44 3.38 -11.68
C ILE A 45 -5.62 2.12 -11.34
N ALA A 46 -4.30 2.14 -11.51
CA ALA A 46 -3.44 0.99 -11.24
C ALA A 46 -3.58 0.47 -9.81
N ILE A 47 -3.57 1.37 -8.81
CA ILE A 47 -3.75 0.99 -7.41
C ILE A 47 -5.14 0.39 -7.18
N ARG A 48 -6.19 0.97 -7.77
CA ARG A 48 -7.56 0.41 -7.67
C ARG A 48 -7.66 -0.98 -8.29
N VAL A 49 -6.99 -1.22 -9.42
CA VAL A 49 -6.90 -2.55 -10.04
C VAL A 49 -6.26 -3.55 -9.09
N LEU A 50 -5.11 -3.19 -8.50
CA LEU A 50 -4.40 -4.03 -7.55
C LEU A 50 -5.27 -4.34 -6.32
N MET A 51 -5.95 -3.32 -5.75
CA MET A 51 -6.86 -3.51 -4.63
C MET A 51 -8.03 -4.43 -4.99
N HIS A 52 -8.58 -4.30 -6.20
CA HIS A 52 -9.66 -5.17 -6.67
C HIS A 52 -9.20 -6.63 -6.81
N CYS A 53 -8.01 -6.87 -7.37
CA CYS A 53 -7.43 -8.21 -7.44
C CYS A 53 -7.14 -8.79 -6.04
N ALA A 54 -6.61 -7.97 -5.12
CA ALA A 54 -6.35 -8.38 -3.74
C ALA A 54 -7.64 -8.76 -2.99
N ALA A 55 -8.69 -7.94 -3.11
CA ALA A 55 -9.99 -8.20 -2.49
C ALA A 55 -10.67 -9.47 -3.04
N ASN A 56 -10.35 -9.83 -4.28
CA ASN A 56 -10.82 -11.03 -4.96
C ASN A 56 -9.78 -12.15 -4.99
N SER A 57 -8.89 -12.22 -3.99
CA SER A 57 -7.92 -13.30 -3.87
C SER A 57 -8.58 -14.69 -3.96
N GLY A 58 -7.94 -15.59 -4.71
CA GLY A 58 -8.43 -16.95 -4.98
C GLY A 58 -9.38 -17.09 -6.17
N ARG A 59 -9.67 -16.01 -6.92
CA ARG A 59 -10.39 -16.10 -8.20
C ARG A 59 -9.78 -15.16 -9.25
N LEU A 60 -9.97 -15.52 -10.52
CA LEU A 60 -9.69 -14.61 -11.62
C LEU A 60 -10.78 -13.52 -11.68
N VAL A 61 -10.37 -12.27 -11.89
CA VAL A 61 -11.27 -11.14 -12.14
C VAL A 61 -11.19 -10.70 -13.59
N THR A 62 -12.32 -10.29 -14.16
CA THR A 62 -12.35 -9.83 -15.56
C THR A 62 -12.10 -8.32 -15.65
N LYS A 63 -11.62 -7.88 -16.82
CA LYS A 63 -11.45 -6.44 -17.12
C LYS A 63 -12.77 -5.67 -16.96
N SER A 64 -13.89 -6.26 -17.36
CA SER A 64 -15.22 -5.65 -17.28
C SER A 64 -15.73 -5.50 -15.85
N GLU A 65 -15.46 -6.47 -14.97
CA GLU A 65 -15.72 -6.35 -13.52
C GLU A 65 -14.98 -5.16 -12.92
N ILE A 66 -13.67 -5.09 -13.18
CA ILE A 66 -12.82 -4.01 -12.67
C ILE A 66 -13.28 -2.65 -13.20
N ALA A 67 -13.60 -2.55 -14.50
CA ALA A 67 -14.06 -1.29 -15.11
C ALA A 67 -15.32 -0.75 -14.42
N ARG A 68 -16.26 -1.64 -14.07
CA ARG A 68 -17.49 -1.30 -13.36
C ARG A 68 -17.21 -0.81 -11.94
N CYS A 69 -16.37 -1.51 -11.17
CA CYS A 69 -16.06 -1.14 -9.79
C CYS A 69 -15.15 0.09 -9.68
N CYS A 70 -14.20 0.26 -10.60
CA CYS A 70 -13.19 1.32 -10.52
C CYS A 70 -13.57 2.62 -11.23
N ASN A 71 -14.76 2.65 -11.87
CA ASN A 71 -15.25 3.76 -12.69
C ASN A 71 -14.22 4.23 -13.74
N ALA A 72 -13.71 3.29 -14.53
CA ALA A 72 -12.72 3.53 -15.57
C ALA A 72 -13.17 2.92 -16.90
N SER A 73 -12.86 3.60 -18.02
CA SER A 73 -13.14 3.00 -19.33
C SER A 73 -12.22 1.82 -19.60
N GLU A 74 -12.73 0.83 -20.32
CA GLU A 74 -11.96 -0.39 -20.62
C GLU A 74 -10.66 -0.12 -21.39
N ASN A 75 -10.61 0.94 -22.20
CA ASN A 75 -9.43 1.31 -22.97
C ASN A 75 -8.29 1.77 -22.06
N HIS A 76 -8.56 2.67 -21.10
CA HIS A 76 -7.56 3.09 -20.13
C HIS A 76 -7.13 1.92 -19.25
N LEU A 77 -8.10 1.08 -18.88
CA LEU A 77 -7.84 -0.08 -18.04
C LEU A 77 -6.93 -1.09 -18.73
N ALA A 78 -7.12 -1.34 -20.03
CA ALA A 78 -6.24 -2.24 -20.80
C ALA A 78 -4.78 -1.77 -20.80
N GLN A 79 -4.53 -0.47 -20.98
CA GLN A 79 -3.18 0.10 -20.91
C GLN A 79 -2.55 -0.11 -19.52
N VAL A 80 -3.31 0.17 -18.46
CA VAL A 80 -2.86 0.01 -17.07
C VAL A 80 -2.58 -1.46 -16.74
N ILE A 81 -3.48 -2.37 -17.13
CA ILE A 81 -3.31 -3.82 -16.91
C ILE A 81 -2.04 -4.31 -17.62
N ASN A 82 -1.84 -3.93 -18.89
CA ASN A 82 -0.66 -4.33 -19.64
C ASN A 82 0.62 -3.86 -18.95
N GLN A 83 0.65 -2.61 -18.49
CA GLN A 83 1.79 -2.07 -17.76
C GLN A 83 2.03 -2.82 -16.44
N LEU A 84 1.00 -3.06 -15.64
CA LEU A 84 1.11 -3.80 -14.39
C LEU A 84 1.55 -5.27 -14.60
N ALA A 85 1.15 -5.89 -15.70
CA ALA A 85 1.58 -7.24 -16.06
C ALA A 85 3.07 -7.26 -16.48
N GLN A 86 3.51 -6.30 -17.29
CA GLN A 86 4.93 -6.14 -17.65
C GLN A 86 5.83 -5.91 -16.42
N LEU A 87 5.31 -5.18 -15.43
CA LEU A 87 5.98 -4.92 -14.17
C LEU A 87 5.87 -6.08 -13.16
N GLY A 88 5.21 -7.19 -13.52
CA GLY A 88 5.10 -8.38 -12.68
C GLY A 88 4.17 -8.22 -11.46
N TYR A 89 3.27 -7.24 -11.46
CA TYR A 89 2.25 -7.11 -10.42
C TYR A 89 1.00 -7.94 -10.69
N LEU A 90 0.68 -8.16 -11.97
CA LEU A 90 -0.49 -8.92 -12.40
C LEU A 90 -0.10 -10.10 -13.28
N SER A 91 -0.82 -11.21 -13.12
CA SER A 91 -0.85 -12.30 -14.08
C SER A 91 -2.13 -12.22 -14.89
N THR A 92 -2.04 -12.46 -16.20
CA THR A 92 -3.19 -12.39 -17.12
C THR A 92 -3.40 -13.72 -17.80
N HIS A 93 -4.60 -14.27 -17.68
CA HIS A 93 -5.00 -15.54 -18.29
C HIS A 93 -5.93 -15.28 -19.47
N ARG A 94 -5.66 -15.87 -20.63
CA ARG A 94 -6.49 -15.73 -21.84
C ARG A 94 -7.51 -16.86 -21.93
N GLY A 95 -8.58 -16.64 -22.71
CA GLY A 95 -9.62 -17.64 -22.98
C GLY A 95 -10.98 -17.32 -22.34
N ARG A 96 -11.96 -18.21 -22.54
CA ARG A 96 -13.36 -18.02 -22.09
C ARG A 96 -13.49 -17.87 -20.57
N ASN A 97 -12.61 -18.52 -19.81
CA ASN A 97 -12.51 -18.43 -18.36
C ASN A 97 -11.23 -17.68 -17.92
N GLY A 98 -10.71 -16.83 -18.82
CA GLY A 98 -9.55 -16.00 -18.55
C GLY A 98 -9.88 -14.84 -17.59
N GLY A 99 -8.84 -14.12 -17.20
CA GLY A 99 -8.96 -13.00 -16.27
C GLY A 99 -7.62 -12.56 -15.73
N LEU A 100 -7.66 -11.90 -14.59
CA LEU A 100 -6.54 -11.22 -13.98
C LEU A 100 -6.45 -11.65 -12.52
N GLU A 101 -5.24 -11.75 -12.02
CA GLU A 101 -4.94 -11.97 -10.60
C GLU A 101 -3.62 -11.31 -10.24
N LEU A 102 -3.33 -11.20 -8.95
CA LEU A 102 -2.01 -10.73 -8.50
C LEU A 102 -0.94 -11.78 -8.85
N ALA A 103 0.18 -11.34 -9.43
CA ALA A 103 1.31 -12.23 -9.71
C ALA A 103 2.17 -12.53 -8.47
N ARG A 104 2.02 -11.74 -7.39
CA ARG A 104 2.69 -11.93 -6.10
C ARG A 104 1.73 -11.62 -4.94
N PRO A 105 1.96 -12.16 -3.73
CA PRO A 105 1.12 -11.88 -2.56
C PRO A 105 0.97 -10.38 -2.29
N ALA A 106 -0.23 -9.94 -1.87
CA ALA A 106 -0.50 -8.53 -1.58
C ALA A 106 0.42 -7.95 -0.48
N SER A 107 0.90 -8.79 0.44
CA SER A 107 1.85 -8.43 1.48
C SER A 107 3.26 -8.11 0.95
N GLN A 108 3.57 -8.51 -0.28
CA GLN A 108 4.87 -8.27 -0.94
C GLN A 108 4.81 -7.12 -1.96
N ILE A 109 3.66 -6.47 -2.13
CA ILE A 109 3.48 -5.35 -3.05
C ILE A 109 3.54 -4.06 -2.24
N GLN A 110 4.64 -3.32 -2.35
CA GLN A 110 4.83 -2.03 -1.68
C GLN A 110 4.21 -0.90 -2.50
N ILE A 111 3.40 -0.06 -1.87
CA ILE A 111 2.71 1.04 -2.54
C ILE A 111 3.69 2.11 -3.01
N GLY A 112 4.72 2.42 -2.22
CA GLY A 112 5.80 3.33 -2.63
C GLY A 112 6.52 2.88 -3.91
N GLU A 113 6.77 1.58 -4.07
CA GLU A 113 7.38 0.99 -5.27
C GLU A 113 6.48 1.17 -6.50
N VAL A 114 5.18 0.83 -6.37
CA VAL A 114 4.20 0.98 -7.44
C VAL A 114 4.09 2.45 -7.87
N PHE A 115 3.97 3.36 -6.91
CA PHE A 115 3.87 4.80 -7.19
C PHE A 115 5.10 5.32 -7.91
N ARG A 116 6.32 5.04 -7.42
CA ARG A 116 7.54 5.48 -8.11
C ARG A 116 7.61 4.93 -9.52
N THR A 117 7.30 3.66 -9.72
CA THR A 117 7.39 3.02 -11.05
C THR A 117 6.42 3.64 -12.05
N LEU A 118 5.21 3.99 -11.62
CA LEU A 118 4.18 4.53 -12.50
C LEU A 118 4.27 6.06 -12.71
N GLU A 119 4.78 6.80 -11.71
CA GLU A 119 4.94 8.25 -11.76
C GLU A 119 6.33 8.70 -12.25
N SER A 120 7.37 7.87 -12.16
CA SER A 120 8.75 8.21 -12.60
C SER A 120 8.85 8.75 -14.03
N PRO A 121 8.03 8.35 -15.01
CA PRO A 121 8.08 8.94 -16.35
C PRO A 121 7.62 10.40 -16.43
N VAL A 122 7.04 10.96 -15.36
CA VAL A 122 6.53 12.33 -15.33
C VAL A 122 7.49 13.20 -14.52
N PRO A 123 8.25 14.11 -15.16
CA PRO A 123 9.17 14.97 -14.44
C PRO A 123 8.38 15.93 -13.53
N LEU A 124 8.89 16.12 -12.31
CA LEU A 124 8.26 17.01 -11.30
C LEU A 124 8.23 18.48 -11.77
N ALA A 125 9.29 18.89 -12.46
CA ALA A 125 9.40 20.16 -13.17
C ALA A 125 10.35 19.97 -14.36
N GLU A 126 10.39 20.92 -15.28
CA GLU A 126 11.28 20.89 -16.45
C GLU A 126 12.75 20.59 -16.07
N CYS A 127 13.23 21.16 -14.96
CA CYS A 127 14.59 20.94 -14.46
C CYS A 127 14.88 19.52 -13.92
N PHE A 128 13.88 18.63 -13.94
CA PHE A 128 14.02 17.19 -13.64
C PHE A 128 13.91 16.32 -14.90
N ALA A 129 13.66 16.90 -16.07
CA ALA A 129 13.65 16.14 -17.33
C ALA A 129 15.09 15.98 -17.84
N ASP A 130 15.58 14.76 -18.02
CA ASP A 130 16.97 14.56 -18.48
C ASP A 130 17.17 14.95 -19.95
N ALA A 131 16.15 14.75 -20.80
CA ALA A 131 16.27 14.93 -22.25
C ALA A 131 15.99 16.37 -22.75
N ASP A 132 15.05 17.06 -22.11
CA ASP A 132 14.49 18.33 -22.62
C ASP A 132 14.61 19.51 -21.63
N ASN A 133 15.55 19.44 -20.68
CA ASN A 133 15.74 20.49 -19.69
C ASN A 133 16.49 21.71 -20.28
N THR A 134 15.82 22.87 -20.29
CA THR A 134 16.39 24.15 -20.72
C THR A 134 16.64 25.13 -19.56
N CYS A 135 16.48 24.67 -18.32
CA CYS A 135 16.62 25.50 -17.13
C CYS A 135 18.08 25.94 -16.91
N PRO A 136 18.40 27.26 -16.96
CA PRO A 136 19.77 27.75 -16.79
C PRO A 136 20.28 27.65 -15.35
N LEU A 137 19.40 27.36 -14.38
CA LEU A 137 19.72 27.35 -12.95
C LEU A 137 20.06 25.94 -12.42
N THR A 138 20.05 24.92 -13.27
CA THR A 138 20.08 23.48 -12.91
C THR A 138 21.17 23.11 -11.88
N GLU A 139 22.36 23.71 -11.96
CA GLU A 139 23.52 23.42 -11.08
C GLU A 139 23.54 24.21 -9.76
N ALA A 140 22.79 25.31 -9.66
CA ALA A 140 22.82 26.21 -8.49
C ALA A 140 21.43 26.41 -7.84
N CYS A 141 20.39 25.76 -8.36
CA CYS A 141 19.01 25.96 -7.96
C CYS A 141 18.70 25.25 -6.63
N ARG A 142 18.71 26.00 -5.52
CA ARG A 142 18.26 25.49 -4.20
C ARG A 142 16.81 25.00 -4.20
N LEU A 143 15.94 25.56 -5.07
CA LEU A 143 14.57 25.09 -5.22
C LEU A 143 14.52 23.66 -5.77
N ARG A 144 15.42 23.28 -6.69
CA ARG A 144 15.51 21.91 -7.21
C ARG A 144 15.81 20.91 -6.09
N LEU A 145 16.73 21.26 -5.18
CA LEU A 145 17.02 20.44 -4.00
C LEU A 145 15.81 20.30 -3.09
N ALA A 146 15.16 21.42 -2.73
CA ALA A 146 13.98 21.41 -1.87
C ALA A 146 12.80 20.60 -2.48
N LEU A 147 12.61 20.67 -3.80
CA LEU A 147 11.59 19.89 -4.51
C LEU A 147 11.94 18.39 -4.54
N SER A 148 13.21 18.04 -4.72
CA SER A 148 13.67 16.65 -4.66
C SER A 148 13.47 16.05 -3.27
N GLU A 149 13.82 16.78 -2.22
CA GLU A 149 13.58 16.37 -0.83
C GLU A 149 12.09 16.18 -0.55
N ALA A 150 11.24 17.10 -0.99
CA ALA A 150 9.79 16.98 -0.83
C ALA A 150 9.22 15.75 -1.55
N ALA A 151 9.66 15.47 -2.78
CA ALA A 151 9.25 14.29 -3.53
C ALA A 151 9.72 12.99 -2.86
N ASN A 152 10.96 12.96 -2.37
CA ASN A 152 11.50 11.81 -1.65
C ASN A 152 10.72 11.55 -0.35
N ALA A 153 10.37 12.59 0.40
CA ALA A 153 9.56 12.47 1.61
C ALA A 153 8.14 11.93 1.32
N PHE A 154 7.53 12.36 0.21
CA PHE A 154 6.24 11.84 -0.25
C PHE A 154 6.31 10.33 -0.48
N TYR A 155 7.29 9.84 -1.26
CA TYR A 155 7.41 8.41 -1.53
C TYR A 155 7.85 7.61 -0.30
N ALA A 156 8.74 8.14 0.53
CA ALA A 156 9.18 7.50 1.77
C ALA A 156 8.01 7.23 2.74
N THR A 157 6.98 8.07 2.71
CA THR A 157 5.75 7.85 3.50
C THR A 157 4.92 6.68 2.96
N LEU A 158 5.03 6.35 1.67
CA LEU A 158 4.31 5.26 1.01
C LEU A 158 5.06 3.92 1.04
N ASP A 159 6.38 3.94 1.23
CA ASP A 159 7.24 2.75 1.27
C ASP A 159 6.83 1.66 2.27
N PRO A 160 6.47 1.98 3.53
CA PRO A 160 6.10 0.93 4.48
C PRO A 160 4.70 0.37 4.23
N ILE A 161 3.92 0.96 3.32
CA ILE A 161 2.53 0.55 3.07
C ILE A 161 2.53 -0.58 2.04
N THR A 162 1.95 -1.72 2.39
CA THR A 162 1.71 -2.83 1.47
C THR A 162 0.31 -2.75 0.88
N LEU A 163 0.09 -3.44 -0.25
CA LEU A 163 -1.25 -3.59 -0.82
C LEU A 163 -2.19 -4.30 0.15
N ASP A 164 -1.68 -5.28 0.88
CA ASP A 164 -2.44 -5.99 1.92
C ASP A 164 -2.97 -5.03 2.99
N ALA A 165 -2.13 -4.12 3.49
CA ALA A 165 -2.53 -3.12 4.49
C ALA A 165 -3.64 -2.16 4.02
N LEU A 166 -3.87 -2.02 2.71
CA LEU A 166 -4.97 -1.23 2.17
C LEU A 166 -6.30 -2.00 2.12
N VAL A 167 -6.24 -3.33 2.12
CA VAL A 167 -7.37 -4.23 1.81
C VAL A 167 -7.79 -5.09 3.00
N CYS A 168 -6.84 -5.58 3.80
CA CYS A 168 -7.11 -6.40 4.98
C CYS A 168 -7.99 -5.64 6.00
N ASP A 169 -8.94 -6.34 6.61
CA ASP A 169 -9.87 -5.79 7.62
C ASP A 169 -10.65 -4.53 7.19
N ASN A 170 -10.77 -4.29 5.88
CA ASN A 170 -11.46 -3.12 5.32
C ASN A 170 -12.84 -3.51 4.77
N ALA A 171 -13.77 -3.87 5.64
CA ALA A 171 -15.11 -4.32 5.24
C ALA A 171 -15.83 -3.36 4.26
N PRO A 172 -15.83 -2.03 4.47
CA PRO A 172 -16.48 -1.11 3.53
C PRO A 172 -15.88 -1.15 2.12
N LEU A 173 -14.57 -1.34 2.00
CA LEU A 173 -13.91 -1.50 0.70
C LEU A 173 -14.33 -2.81 0.03
N ILE A 174 -14.37 -3.90 0.80
CA ILE A 174 -14.75 -5.22 0.28
C ILE A 174 -16.19 -5.20 -0.26
N ASP A 175 -17.11 -4.53 0.42
CA ASP A 175 -18.50 -4.39 -0.05
C ASP A 175 -18.60 -3.69 -1.41
N ILE A 176 -17.73 -2.70 -1.67
CA ILE A 176 -17.68 -1.97 -2.95
C ILE A 176 -17.00 -2.81 -4.05
N LEU A 177 -15.90 -3.49 -3.72
CA LEU A 177 -15.06 -4.19 -4.70
C LEU A 177 -15.52 -5.62 -4.97
N VAL A 178 -16.31 -6.22 -4.08
CA VAL A 178 -16.82 -7.60 -4.19
C VAL A 178 -18.32 -7.66 -3.89
N PRO A 179 -19.17 -6.99 -4.70
CA PRO A 179 -20.60 -7.01 -4.48
C PRO A 179 -21.13 -8.45 -4.57
N GLY A 180 -21.67 -8.97 -3.45
CA GLY A 180 -22.27 -10.31 -3.37
C GLY A 180 -21.43 -11.40 -2.69
N ARG A 181 -20.22 -11.11 -2.19
CA ARG A 181 -19.58 -12.03 -1.21
C ARG A 181 -20.28 -11.86 0.13
N ALA A 182 -21.15 -12.81 0.50
CA ALA A 182 -21.43 -13.04 1.91
C ALA A 182 -20.11 -13.43 2.58
N CYS A 183 -19.54 -12.53 3.37
CA CYS A 183 -18.34 -12.80 4.13
C CYS A 183 -18.60 -14.00 5.06
N SER A 184 -17.93 -15.14 4.83
CA SER A 184 -17.99 -16.32 5.70
C SER A 184 -17.02 -16.22 6.88
N ILE A 185 -16.47 -15.05 7.15
CA ILE A 185 -15.70 -14.80 8.37
C ILE A 185 -16.72 -14.77 9.52
N PRO A 186 -16.61 -15.64 10.55
CA PRO A 186 -17.44 -15.50 11.73
C PRO A 186 -17.14 -14.11 12.28
N ARG A 187 -18.13 -13.23 12.21
CA ARG A 187 -18.07 -11.90 12.82
C ARG A 187 -17.92 -12.12 14.32
N GLY A 188 -16.68 -12.23 14.78
CA GLY A 188 -16.35 -12.08 16.18
C GLY A 188 -16.91 -10.73 16.57
N THR A 189 -17.98 -10.75 17.37
CA THR A 189 -18.53 -9.53 17.96
C THR A 189 -17.41 -8.90 18.74
N ALA A 190 -16.83 -7.83 18.20
CA ALA A 190 -16.06 -6.88 18.99
C ALA A 190 -17.05 -6.19 19.92
N THR A 191 -17.49 -6.92 20.95
CA THR A 191 -18.18 -6.38 22.10
C THR A 191 -17.13 -5.56 22.84
N LEU A 192 -17.18 -4.25 22.63
CA LEU A 192 -16.63 -3.28 23.55
C LEU A 192 -17.41 -3.39 24.86
N ALA A 193 -17.03 -4.34 25.73
CA ALA A 193 -17.50 -4.41 27.11
C ALA A 193 -16.44 -5.04 28.02
N ALA A 194 -15.79 -4.16 28.78
CA ALA A 194 -15.41 -4.26 30.18
C ALA A 194 -15.30 -5.64 30.87
N ALA A 195 -14.10 -5.93 31.38
CA ALA A 195 -13.80 -6.48 32.71
C ALA A 195 -12.28 -6.32 32.92
N ALA A 196 -11.71 -5.47 33.77
CA ALA A 196 -11.90 -5.24 35.21
C ALA A 196 -11.58 -6.48 36.07
N GLN A 197 -10.57 -6.30 36.96
CA GLN A 197 -10.14 -7.16 38.09
C GLN A 197 -9.33 -8.38 37.65
N VAL A 198 -8.07 -8.56 38.06
CA VAL A 198 -7.50 -8.61 39.43
C VAL A 198 -6.06 -8.09 39.42
#